data_AF-A0AAP3AJY3-F1
#
_entry.id   AF-A0AAP3AJY3-F1
#
_cell.length_a   1.000
_cell.length_b   1.000
_cell.length_c   1.000
_cell.angle_alpha   90.00
_cell.angle_beta   90.00
_cell.angle_gamma   90.00
#
_symmetry.space_group_name_H-M   'P 1'
#
loop_
_entity.id
_entity.type
_entity.pdbx_description
1 polymer ?
#
loop_
_entity_poly.entity_id
_entity_poly.type
_entity_poly.pdbx_seq_one_letter_code
_entity_poly.pdbx_strand_id
1 'polypeptide(L)'
;MLKNKRNLYSIITLIFLFQLFIFSDNLMPFSWGKLKVEGLACTCPDLTVKTGKIYLRTITPDSLKRFNIDYSEIYLTENSFKKFPKNFNPSYIFDPNFIEGKVVGKRNIEGEKHWNLVFDVSNWQILNPLKDILIKFSFFLQIIIFIIYYLKNEKNIT
;
A
#
# COMPACT_ATOMS: atom_id res chain seq x y z
N MET A 1 -15.39 -38.27 13.46
CA MET A 1 -15.62 -37.38 12.28
C MET A 1 -15.51 -35.88 12.59
N LEU A 2 -16.08 -35.37 13.68
CA LEU A 2 -16.00 -33.95 14.08
C LEU A 2 -14.58 -33.39 14.32
N LYS A 3 -13.66 -34.21 14.86
CA LYS A 3 -12.27 -33.80 15.14
C LYS A 3 -11.46 -33.45 13.87
N ASN A 4 -11.68 -34.19 12.78
CA ASN A 4 -11.04 -33.93 11.49
C ASN A 4 -11.56 -32.64 10.83
N LYS A 5 -12.87 -32.33 10.98
CA LYS A 5 -13.44 -31.08 10.46
C LYS A 5 -12.88 -29.86 11.19
N ARG A 6 -12.79 -29.93 12.53
CA ARG A 6 -12.19 -28.85 13.35
C ARG A 6 -10.73 -28.59 12.99
N ASN A 7 -9.94 -29.65 12.79
CA ASN A 7 -8.55 -29.53 12.35
C ASN A 7 -8.44 -28.90 10.96
N LEU A 8 -9.33 -29.24 10.02
CA LEU A 8 -9.35 -28.64 8.68
C LEU A 8 -9.65 -27.13 8.74
N TYR A 9 -10.65 -26.71 9.53
CA TYR A 9 -10.96 -25.29 9.70
C TYR A 9 -9.76 -24.53 10.29
N SER A 10 -9.10 -25.08 11.32
CA SER A 10 -7.91 -24.47 11.92
C SER A 10 -6.76 -24.33 10.91
N ILE A 11 -6.52 -25.35 10.07
CA ILE A 11 -5.47 -25.29 9.03
C ILE A 11 -5.80 -24.21 8.01
N ILE A 12 -7.04 -24.13 7.52
CA ILE A 12 -7.45 -23.12 6.54
C ILE A 12 -7.34 -21.71 7.13
N THR A 13 -7.79 -21.51 8.38
CA THR A 13 -7.62 -20.22 9.08
C THR A 13 -6.15 -19.84 9.22
N LEU A 14 -5.26 -20.80 9.53
CA LEU A 14 -3.83 -20.55 9.62
C LEU A 14 -3.24 -20.11 8.27
N ILE A 15 -3.65 -20.77 7.17
CA ILE A 15 -3.24 -20.40 5.81
C ILE A 15 -3.71 -18.97 5.47
N PHE A 16 -4.95 -18.61 5.82
CA PHE A 16 -5.45 -17.24 5.63
C PHE A 16 -4.65 -16.20 6.41
N LEU A 17 -4.34 -16.46 7.68
CA LEU A 17 -3.53 -15.57 8.50
C LEU A 17 -2.12 -15.41 7.92
N PHE A 18 -1.52 -16.50 7.45
CA PHE A 18 -0.21 -16.48 6.82
C PHE A 18 -0.21 -15.70 5.50
N GLN A 19 -1.23 -15.87 4.65
CA GLN A 19 -1.39 -15.08 3.44
C GLN A 19 -1.62 -13.60 3.73
N LEU A 20 -2.45 -13.27 4.72
CA LEU A 20 -2.65 -11.89 5.17
C LEU A 20 -1.36 -11.26 5.67
N PHE A 21 -0.50 -12.03 6.33
CA PHE A 21 0.80 -11.55 6.78
C PHE A 21 1.76 -11.28 5.62
N ILE A 22 1.98 -12.28 4.74
CA ILE A 22 2.93 -12.18 3.62
C ILE A 22 2.48 -11.16 2.57
N PHE A 23 1.20 -11.14 2.24
CA PHE A 23 0.62 -10.29 1.21
C PHE A 23 -0.10 -9.08 1.79
N SER A 24 0.22 -8.69 3.03
CA SER A 24 -0.37 -7.54 3.72
C SER A 24 -0.30 -6.28 2.86
N ASP A 25 0.84 -5.99 2.24
CA ASP A 25 1.02 -4.82 1.36
C ASP A 25 0.09 -4.85 0.14
N ASN A 26 -0.25 -6.02 -0.38
CA ASN A 26 -1.14 -6.18 -1.54
C ASN A 26 -2.63 -6.22 -1.13
N LEU A 27 -2.94 -6.87 0.00
CA LEU A 27 -4.31 -7.16 0.43
C LEU A 27 -4.91 -6.07 1.32
N MET A 28 -4.09 -5.35 2.10
CA MET A 28 -4.57 -4.33 3.01
C MET A 28 -4.62 -2.95 2.34
N PRO A 29 -5.65 -2.14 2.68
CA PRO A 29 -5.68 -0.72 2.33
C PRO A 29 -4.74 0.11 3.22
N PHE A 30 -3.88 -0.52 4.03
CA PHE A 30 -2.92 0.12 4.91
C PHE A 30 -1.60 -0.62 4.79
N SER A 31 -0.55 0.08 4.35
CA SER A 31 0.81 -0.44 4.42
C SER A 31 1.50 0.13 5.66
N TRP A 32 2.15 -0.73 6.43
CA TRP A 32 2.93 -0.32 7.59
C TRP A 32 4.32 0.07 7.11
N GLY A 33 4.73 1.31 7.38
CA GLY A 33 6.07 1.77 7.01
C GLY A 33 6.23 2.24 5.56
N LYS A 34 5.19 2.12 4.72
CA LYS A 34 5.24 2.44 3.29
C LYS A 34 4.13 3.41 2.90
N LEU A 35 4.32 4.11 1.78
CA LEU A 35 3.30 4.91 1.12
C LEU A 35 2.96 4.27 -0.22
N LYS A 36 1.68 4.12 -0.51
CA LYS A 36 1.25 3.83 -1.88
C LYS A 36 1.08 5.14 -2.61
N VAL A 37 1.87 5.34 -3.64
CA VAL A 37 1.94 6.56 -4.42
C VAL A 37 1.67 6.29 -5.88
N GLU A 38 1.16 7.28 -6.59
CA GLU A 38 1.03 7.27 -8.05
C GLU A 38 1.65 8.56 -8.55
N GLY A 39 2.45 8.49 -9.60
CA GLY A 39 3.07 9.65 -10.19
C GLY A 39 2.10 10.48 -11.00
N LEU A 40 2.33 11.79 -11.01
CA LEU A 40 1.55 12.73 -11.79
C LEU A 40 2.32 13.14 -13.05
N ALA A 41 1.66 13.08 -14.20
CA ALA A 41 2.28 13.49 -15.46
C ALA A 41 2.46 15.01 -15.49
N CYS A 42 3.70 15.45 -15.74
CA CYS A 42 4.06 16.83 -16.04
C CYS A 42 3.50 17.88 -15.06
N THR A 43 3.39 17.55 -13.78
CA THR A 43 2.80 18.43 -12.76
C THR A 43 3.67 18.47 -11.51
N CYS A 44 3.70 19.64 -10.89
CA CYS A 44 4.14 19.82 -9.52
C CYS A 44 2.87 19.77 -8.68
N PRO A 45 2.69 18.84 -7.73
CA PRO A 45 3.67 17.94 -7.10
C PRO A 45 3.97 16.60 -7.81
N ASP A 46 5.07 15.96 -7.43
CA ASP A 46 5.65 14.80 -8.15
C ASP A 46 4.81 13.52 -8.00
N LEU A 47 4.19 13.30 -6.83
CA LEU A 47 3.44 12.08 -6.51
C LEU A 47 2.17 12.38 -5.72
N THR A 48 1.09 11.64 -6.02
CA THR A 48 -0.13 11.57 -5.19
C THR A 48 -0.06 10.38 -4.23
N VAL A 49 -0.34 10.60 -2.96
CA VAL A 49 -0.46 9.58 -1.92
C VAL A 49 -1.86 8.95 -1.96
N LYS A 50 -1.95 7.73 -2.52
CA LYS A 50 -3.18 6.94 -2.55
C LYS A 50 -3.48 6.28 -1.21
N THR A 51 -2.43 5.87 -0.50
CA THR A 51 -2.55 5.19 0.79
C THR A 51 -1.36 5.53 1.68
N GLY A 52 -1.61 5.62 3.00
CA GLY A 52 -0.58 5.90 3.98
C GLY A 52 -0.52 7.36 4.45
N LYS A 53 -1.55 8.19 4.19
CA LYS A 53 -1.60 9.58 4.67
C LYS A 53 -1.43 9.70 6.20
N ILE A 54 -2.03 8.77 6.95
CA ILE A 54 -1.87 8.69 8.42
C ILE A 54 -0.40 8.41 8.76
N TYR A 55 0.21 7.42 8.11
CA TYR A 55 1.62 7.11 8.30
C TYR A 55 2.52 8.31 7.96
N LEU A 56 2.27 8.96 6.82
CA LEU A 56 2.98 10.18 6.41
C LEU A 56 2.88 11.28 7.47
N ARG A 57 1.68 11.52 8.02
CA ARG A 57 1.47 12.47 9.13
C ARG A 57 2.25 12.06 10.39
N THR A 58 2.31 10.78 10.70
CA THR A 58 3.06 10.26 11.85
C THR A 58 4.57 10.50 11.71
N ILE A 59 5.15 10.20 10.54
CA ILE A 59 6.59 10.37 10.30
C ILE A 59 7.00 11.82 9.99
N THR A 60 6.04 12.72 9.83
CA THR A 60 6.32 14.14 9.61
C THR A 60 6.92 14.75 10.88
N PRO A 61 8.09 15.42 10.81
CA PRO A 61 8.67 16.12 11.95
C PRO A 61 7.71 17.14 12.55
N ASP A 62 7.68 17.26 13.88
CA ASP A 62 6.78 18.19 14.59
C ASP A 62 7.03 19.66 14.19
N SER A 63 8.26 20.00 13.83
CA SER A 63 8.64 21.32 13.30
C SER A 63 7.93 21.68 11.99
N LEU A 64 7.49 20.68 11.22
CA LEU A 64 6.72 20.86 10.00
C LEU A 64 5.21 20.79 10.26
N LYS A 65 4.74 20.04 11.26
CA LYS A 65 3.31 19.89 11.58
C LYS A 65 2.60 21.20 11.91
N ARG A 66 3.33 22.25 12.30
CA ARG A 66 2.78 23.60 12.54
C ARG A 66 2.26 24.30 11.28
N PHE A 67 2.64 23.83 10.09
CA PHE A 67 2.17 24.40 8.83
C PHE A 67 0.89 23.70 8.36
N ASN A 68 0.08 24.39 7.56
CA ASN A 68 -1.07 23.80 6.89
C ASN A 68 -0.59 22.86 5.78
N ILE A 69 -0.32 21.60 6.11
CA ILE A 69 0.25 20.61 5.19
C ILE A 69 -0.85 19.83 4.49
N ASP A 70 -0.75 19.71 3.16
CA ASP A 70 -1.46 18.67 2.43
C ASP A 70 -0.63 17.38 2.39
N TYR A 71 -1.24 16.31 2.90
CA TYR A 71 -0.69 14.96 2.95
C TYR A 71 -1.17 14.09 1.77
N SER A 72 -1.93 14.67 0.85
CA SER A 72 -2.40 14.01 -0.37
C SER A 72 -1.33 13.93 -1.45
N GLU A 73 -0.32 14.81 -1.37
CA GLU A 73 0.66 15.02 -2.42
C GLU A 73 2.04 15.29 -1.82
N ILE A 74 3.08 14.82 -2.51
CA ILE A 74 4.47 14.97 -2.06
C ILE A 74 5.40 15.31 -3.23
N TYR A 75 6.46 16.06 -2.90
CA TYR A 75 7.61 16.29 -3.76
C TYR A 75 8.71 15.29 -3.46
N LEU A 76 9.48 14.95 -4.46
CA LEU A 76 10.64 14.06 -4.36
C LEU A 76 11.94 14.85 -4.38
N THR A 77 12.94 14.35 -3.65
CA THR A 77 14.32 14.82 -3.81
C THR A 77 14.93 14.29 -5.11
N GLU A 78 15.92 14.99 -5.67
CA GLU A 78 16.67 14.50 -6.84
C GLU A 78 17.31 13.11 -6.59
N ASN A 79 17.74 12.85 -5.35
CA ASN A 79 18.29 11.57 -4.95
C ASN A 79 17.27 10.42 -4.96
N SER A 80 15.98 10.73 -4.81
CA SER A 80 14.90 9.73 -4.89
C SER A 80 14.83 9.12 -6.27
N PHE A 81 15.08 9.91 -7.33
CA PHE A 81 15.07 9.44 -8.71
C PHE A 81 16.25 8.52 -9.04
N LYS A 82 17.41 8.73 -8.40
CA LYS A 82 18.60 7.88 -8.58
C LYS A 82 18.45 6.49 -7.98
N LYS A 83 17.53 6.32 -7.03
CA LYS A 83 17.26 5.05 -6.34
C LYS A 83 16.19 4.21 -7.05
N PHE A 84 15.69 4.65 -8.20
CA PHE A 84 14.80 3.81 -9.01
C PHE A 84 15.51 2.55 -9.48
N PRO A 85 14.80 1.41 -9.60
CA PRO A 85 15.36 0.19 -10.14
C PRO A 85 15.88 0.41 -11.57
N LYS A 86 17.09 -0.08 -11.87
CA LYS A 86 17.81 0.20 -13.14
C LYS A 86 17.07 -0.20 -14.43
N ASN A 87 16.10 -1.11 -14.34
CA ASN A 87 15.30 -1.59 -15.49
C ASN A 87 13.92 -0.93 -15.58
N PHE A 88 13.72 0.18 -14.88
CA PHE A 88 12.43 0.84 -14.80
C PHE A 88 12.22 1.82 -15.94
N ASN A 89 11.15 1.63 -16.70
CA ASN A 89 10.68 2.64 -17.65
C ASN A 89 10.08 3.83 -16.84
N PRO A 90 10.54 5.08 -17.03
CA PRO A 90 10.00 6.26 -16.35
C PRO A 90 8.49 6.39 -16.47
N SER A 91 7.87 5.83 -17.52
CA SER A 91 6.41 5.77 -17.66
C SER A 91 5.70 5.00 -16.55
N TYR A 92 6.39 4.09 -15.84
CA TYR A 92 5.82 3.35 -14.71
C TYR A 92 5.75 4.18 -13.41
N ILE A 93 6.31 5.41 -13.37
CA ILE A 93 6.03 6.35 -12.27
C ILE A 93 4.51 6.61 -12.18
N PHE A 94 3.80 6.58 -13.31
CA PHE A 94 2.35 6.75 -13.37
C PHE A 94 1.56 5.55 -12.84
N ASP A 95 2.21 4.40 -12.66
CA ASP A 95 1.55 3.27 -12.01
C ASP A 95 1.63 3.40 -10.49
N PRO A 96 0.65 2.83 -9.75
CA PRO A 96 0.72 2.82 -8.30
C PRO A 96 1.95 2.04 -7.84
N ASN A 97 2.81 2.65 -7.03
CA ASN A 97 4.03 2.05 -6.48
C ASN A 97 4.05 2.18 -4.96
N PHE A 98 4.82 1.33 -4.28
CA PHE A 98 5.12 1.51 -2.86
C PHE A 98 6.47 2.19 -2.69
N ILE A 99 6.52 3.19 -1.80
CA ILE A 99 7.77 3.87 -1.44
C ILE A 99 7.98 3.84 0.07
N GLU A 100 9.25 3.76 0.45
CA GLU A 100 9.74 3.97 1.80
C GLU A 100 10.69 5.16 1.82
N GLY A 101 10.76 5.87 2.93
CA GLY A 101 11.65 7.01 3.05
C GLY A 101 11.32 7.91 4.23
N LYS A 102 11.75 9.16 4.13
CA LYS A 102 11.57 10.15 5.19
C LYS A 102 11.20 11.52 4.64
N VAL A 103 10.46 12.27 5.44
CA VAL A 103 10.18 13.68 5.17
C VAL A 103 11.44 14.49 5.47
N VAL A 104 11.92 15.25 4.49
CA VAL A 104 13.13 16.07 4.60
C VAL A 104 12.85 17.57 4.55
N GLY A 105 11.62 17.98 4.19
CA GLY A 105 11.26 19.38 4.12
C GLY A 105 9.83 19.61 3.68
N LYS A 106 9.55 20.84 3.26
CA LYS A 106 8.26 21.28 2.69
C LYS A 106 8.51 22.22 1.53
N ARG A 107 7.59 22.20 0.55
CA ARG A 107 7.54 23.14 -0.57
C ARG A 107 6.09 23.64 -0.69
N ASN A 108 5.92 24.85 -1.21
CA ASN A 108 4.62 25.43 -1.48
C ASN A 108 4.62 25.85 -2.94
N ILE A 109 3.49 25.62 -3.62
CA ILE A 109 3.27 26.14 -4.96
C ILE A 109 2.78 27.57 -4.81
N GLU A 110 3.35 28.47 -5.59
CA GLU A 110 2.95 29.88 -5.58
C GLU A 110 1.44 30.00 -5.87
N GLY A 111 0.72 30.64 -4.94
CA GLY A 111 -0.75 30.77 -5.00
C GLY A 111 -1.52 29.74 -4.18
N GLU A 112 -0.89 28.69 -3.64
CA GLU A 112 -1.56 27.72 -2.78
C GLU A 112 -1.48 28.08 -1.30
N LYS A 113 -2.59 27.84 -0.57
CA LYS A 113 -2.70 28.07 0.88
C LYS A 113 -2.10 26.97 1.74
N HIS A 114 -1.62 25.89 1.13
CA HIS A 114 -1.12 24.70 1.82
C HIS A 114 0.31 24.39 1.40
N TRP A 115 1.01 23.63 2.24
CA TRP A 115 2.38 23.17 2.00
C TRP A 115 2.35 21.69 1.67
N ASN A 116 3.12 21.24 0.69
CA ASN A 116 3.32 19.83 0.42
C ASN A 116 4.66 19.40 1.00
N LEU A 117 4.78 18.13 1.35
CA LEU A 117 5.99 17.59 1.93
C LEU A 117 7.03 17.29 0.86
N VAL A 118 8.31 17.51 1.19
CA VAL A 118 9.44 17.00 0.41
C VAL A 118 9.90 15.70 1.05
N PHE A 119 9.91 14.63 0.26
CA PHE A 119 10.16 13.26 0.67
C PHE A 119 11.42 12.73 0.00
N ASP A 120 12.33 12.17 0.79
CA ASP A 120 13.50 11.43 0.29
C ASP A 120 13.19 9.93 0.33
N VAL A 121 12.98 9.35 -0.85
CA VAL A 121 12.69 7.92 -1.00
C VAL A 121 13.98 7.15 -0.76
N SER A 122 13.96 6.18 0.15
CA SER A 122 15.06 5.23 0.37
C SER A 122 14.93 4.00 -0.51
N ASN A 123 13.69 3.56 -0.76
CA ASN A 123 13.41 2.32 -1.47
C ASN A 123 12.13 2.43 -2.31
N TRP A 124 12.23 1.95 -3.55
CA TRP A 124 11.11 1.87 -4.48
C TRP A 124 10.70 0.41 -4.64
N GLN A 125 9.46 0.11 -4.32
CA GLN A 125 8.86 -1.19 -4.54
C GLN A 125 7.80 -1.08 -5.64
N ILE A 126 8.19 -1.52 -6.83
CA ILE A 126 7.32 -1.52 -7.99
C ILE A 126 6.23 -2.55 -7.80
N LEU A 127 4.98 -2.12 -7.86
CA LEU A 127 3.85 -3.02 -7.90
C LEU A 127 3.70 -3.54 -9.32
N ASN A 128 3.71 -4.86 -9.47
CA ASN A 128 3.22 -5.45 -10.70
C ASN A 128 1.68 -5.50 -10.62
N PRO A 129 0.95 -4.75 -11.45
CA PRO A 129 -0.51 -4.66 -11.36
C PRO A 129 -1.18 -6.02 -11.58
N LEU A 130 -0.65 -6.85 -12.48
CA LEU A 130 -1.15 -8.21 -12.70
C LEU A 130 -0.97 -9.08 -11.45
N LYS A 131 0.20 -9.00 -10.81
CA LYS A 131 0.47 -9.74 -9.56
C LYS A 131 -0.47 -9.30 -8.43
N ASP A 132 -0.71 -7.99 -8.30
CA ASP A 132 -1.62 -7.44 -7.29
C ASP A 132 -3.06 -7.93 -7.48
N ILE A 133 -3.55 -7.90 -8.73
CA ILE A 133 -4.88 -8.41 -9.10
C ILE A 133 -4.97 -9.91 -8.82
N LEU A 134 -3.98 -10.70 -9.22
CA LEU A 134 -3.97 -12.15 -9.01
C LEU A 134 -3.98 -12.53 -7.53
N ILE A 135 -3.17 -11.84 -6.70
CA ILE A 135 -3.14 -12.07 -5.25
C ILE A 135 -4.51 -11.77 -4.63
N LYS A 136 -5.11 -10.62 -4.97
CA LYS A 136 -6.44 -10.24 -4.48
C LYS A 136 -7.50 -11.24 -4.93
N PHE A 137 -7.54 -11.54 -6.22
CA PHE A 137 -8.49 -12.50 -6.79
C PHE A 137 -8.38 -13.88 -6.14
N SER A 138 -7.16 -14.40 -5.99
CA SER A 138 -6.91 -15.69 -5.35
C SER A 138 -7.38 -15.71 -3.90
N PHE A 139 -7.10 -14.64 -3.14
CA PHE A 139 -7.51 -14.52 -1.74
C PHE A 139 -9.05 -14.50 -1.60
N PHE A 140 -9.74 -13.67 -2.37
CA PHE A 140 -11.20 -13.59 -2.32
C PHE A 140 -11.87 -14.88 -2.82
N LEU A 141 -11.32 -15.53 -3.85
CA LEU A 141 -11.82 -16.81 -4.33
C LEU A 141 -11.72 -17.90 -3.24
N GLN A 142 -10.61 -17.94 -2.50
CA GLN A 142 -10.44 -18.86 -1.37
C GLN A 142 -11.48 -18.60 -0.27
N ILE A 143 -11.77 -17.33 0.04
CA ILE A 143 -12.83 -16.96 1.00
C ILE A 143 -14.19 -17.47 0.52
N ILE A 144 -14.53 -17.26 -0.75
CA ILE A 144 -15.82 -17.71 -1.31
C ILE A 144 -15.94 -19.24 -1.24
N ILE A 145 -14.90 -19.97 -1.65
CA ILE A 145 -14.88 -21.44 -1.57
C ILE A 145 -15.05 -21.90 -0.12
N PHE A 146 -14.37 -21.24 0.82
CA PHE A 146 -14.47 -21.55 2.24
C PHE A 146 -15.88 -21.31 2.80
N ILE A 147 -16.51 -20.19 2.46
CA ILE A 147 -17.90 -19.88 2.86
C ILE A 147 -18.87 -20.92 2.29
N ILE A 148 -18.75 -21.27 1.00
CA ILE A 148 -19.60 -22.28 0.37
C ILE A 148 -19.43 -23.63 1.07
N TYR A 149 -18.19 -24.03 1.37
CA TYR A 149 -17.91 -25.27 2.08
C TYR A 149 -18.47 -25.27 3.51
N TYR A 150 -18.36 -24.14 4.20
CA TYR A 150 -18.92 -23.95 5.54
C TYR A 150 -20.45 -24.09 5.52
N LEU A 151 -21.14 -23.34 4.66
CA LEU A 151 -22.61 -23.34 4.55
C LEU A 151 -23.15 -24.72 4.12
N LYS A 152 -22.48 -25.41 3.19
CA LYS A 152 -22.88 -26.75 2.75
C LYS A 152 -22.75 -27.79 3.87
N ASN A 153 -21.79 -27.62 4.78
CA ASN A 153 -21.61 -28.52 5.90
C ASN A 153 -22.58 -28.27 7.04
N GLU A 154 -23.03 -27.03 7.29
CA GLU A 154 -24.08 -26.76 8.29
C GLU A 154 -25.43 -27.38 7.86
N LYS A 155 -25.81 -27.26 6.58
CA LYS A 155 -27.05 -27.85 6.06
C LYS A 155 -27.12 -29.38 6.11
N ASN A 156 -25.99 -30.07 6.25
CA ASN A 156 -25.93 -31.52 6.39
C ASN A 156 -25.97 -31.99 7.85
N ILE A 157 -26.04 -31.06 8.82
CA ILE A 157 -26.05 -31.35 10.27
C ILE A 157 -27.44 -31.06 10.87
N THR A 158 -28.26 -30.24 10.21
CA THR A 158 -29.70 -30.04 10.49
C THR A 158 -30.55 -31.01 9.68
#